data_AF-A0A4Q6FKB4-F1
#
_entry.id   AF-A0A4Q6FKB4-F1
#
_cell.length_a   1.000
_cell.length_b   1.000
_cell.length_c   1.000
_cell.angle_alpha   90.00
_cell.angle_beta   90.00
_cell.angle_gamma   90.00
#
_symmetry.space_group_name_H-M   'P 1'
#
loop_
_entity.id
_entity.type
_entity.pdbx_description
1 polymer ?
#
loop_
_entity_poly.entity_id
_entity_poly.type
_entity_poly.pdbx_seq_one_letter_code
_entity_poly.pdbx_strand_id
1 'polypeptide(L)'
;MNLTWKRPDGFHGASPNDFRVVDLGGRSRIWLHNTDRDQYPFRIAGGWEEKDNSVLLNNLINLLEEDDTRWLEHLGRALDHSIKEDRKVFVDDLQSWLSELQQHVKGDTWETEILTEALSVLKERVGELRERFIAGA
;
A
#
# COMPACT_ATOMS: atom_id res chain seq x y z
N MET A 1 -1.40 -12.39 -10.79
CA MET A 1 -1.65 -11.34 -9.78
C MET A 1 -2.56 -10.27 -10.37
N ASN A 2 -3.59 -9.85 -9.64
CA ASN A 2 -4.53 -8.78 -9.98
C ASN A 2 -4.79 -7.94 -8.72
N LEU A 3 -4.67 -6.63 -8.82
CA LEU A 3 -4.97 -5.68 -7.74
C LEU A 3 -6.35 -5.06 -7.99
N THR A 4 -7.25 -5.15 -7.00
CA THR A 4 -8.56 -4.50 -7.02
C THR A 4 -8.76 -3.63 -5.80
N TRP A 5 -9.58 -2.59 -5.96
CA TRP A 5 -10.02 -1.74 -4.86
C TRP A 5 -11.31 -2.28 -4.24
N LYS A 6 -11.31 -2.46 -2.91
CA LYS A 6 -12.49 -2.81 -2.11
C LYS A 6 -13.23 -1.52 -1.76
N ARG A 7 -14.25 -1.21 -2.55
CA ARG A 7 -14.99 0.04 -2.37
C ARG A 7 -15.78 0.08 -1.05
N PRO A 8 -15.86 1.26 -0.42
CA PRO A 8 -16.70 1.52 0.75
C PRO A 8 -18.21 1.29 0.54
N ASP A 9 -18.69 1.45 -0.69
CA ASP A 9 -20.11 1.40 -1.04
C ASP A 9 -20.59 -0.01 -1.47
N GLY A 10 -19.70 -0.99 -1.58
CA GLY A 10 -20.00 -2.27 -2.21
C GLY A 10 -19.38 -3.50 -1.55
N PHE A 11 -18.61 -3.35 -0.47
CA PHE A 11 -17.88 -4.48 0.14
C PHE A 11 -18.36 -4.76 1.58
N HIS A 12 -18.99 -5.93 1.77
CA HIS A 12 -19.25 -6.58 3.07
C HIS A 12 -19.82 -5.71 4.21
N GLY A 13 -20.82 -4.87 3.93
CA GLY A 13 -21.57 -4.18 4.99
C GLY A 13 -20.80 -3.04 5.67
N ALA A 14 -19.67 -2.61 5.10
CA ALA A 14 -19.00 -1.39 5.51
C ALA A 14 -19.87 -0.17 5.18
N SER A 15 -19.94 0.78 6.11
CA SER A 15 -20.63 2.06 5.96
C SER A 15 -19.62 3.14 5.57
N PRO A 16 -20.01 4.19 4.83
CA PRO A 16 -19.15 5.35 4.60
C PRO A 16 -18.50 5.94 5.86
N ASN A 17 -19.17 5.84 7.01
CA ASN A 17 -18.65 6.33 8.30
C ASN A 17 -17.49 5.50 8.86
N ASP A 18 -17.26 4.29 8.35
CA ASP A 18 -16.16 3.43 8.77
C ASP A 18 -14.83 3.82 8.13
N PHE A 19 -14.84 4.80 7.22
CA PHE A 19 -13.68 5.24 6.45
C PHE A 19 -13.32 6.69 6.77
N ARG A 20 -12.03 6.97 6.71
CA ARG A 20 -11.51 8.32 6.51
C ARG A 20 -11.08 8.48 5.06
N VAL A 21 -11.08 9.70 4.56
CA VAL A 21 -10.72 10.01 3.18
C VAL A 21 -9.37 10.71 3.17
N VAL A 22 -8.42 10.14 2.44
CA VAL A 22 -7.05 10.65 2.30
C VAL A 22 -6.86 11.15 0.88
N ASP A 23 -6.22 12.31 0.75
CA ASP A 23 -5.85 12.90 -0.54
C ASP A 23 -4.56 12.24 -1.06
N LEU A 24 -4.54 11.85 -2.34
CA LEU A 24 -3.37 11.26 -2.99
C LEU A 24 -2.46 12.33 -3.64
N GLY A 25 -2.74 13.61 -3.46
CA GLY A 25 -1.95 14.72 -3.98
C GLY A 25 -2.24 15.10 -5.44
N GLY A 26 -3.07 14.32 -6.15
CA GLY A 26 -3.56 14.63 -7.48
C GLY A 26 -5.04 15.04 -7.49
N ARG A 27 -5.86 14.30 -8.25
CA ARG A 27 -7.33 14.52 -8.30
C ARG A 27 -8.09 13.41 -7.60
N SER A 28 -7.39 12.39 -7.12
CA SER A 28 -7.98 11.20 -6.53
C SER A 28 -7.97 11.28 -5.02
N ARG A 29 -8.97 10.67 -4.42
CA ARG A 29 -9.04 10.44 -2.98
C ARG A 29 -9.22 8.96 -2.75
N ILE A 30 -8.59 8.45 -1.70
CA ILE A 30 -8.73 7.07 -1.28
C ILE A 30 -9.43 6.98 0.07
N TRP A 31 -10.28 5.99 0.21
CA TRP A 31 -11.03 5.75 1.43
C TRP A 31 -10.32 4.65 2.20
N LEU A 32 -9.86 4.98 3.40
CA LEU A 32 -9.10 4.09 4.26
C LEU A 32 -9.95 3.72 5.47
N HIS A 33 -10.13 2.42 5.70
CA HIS A 33 -10.93 1.94 6.81
C HIS A 33 -10.27 2.33 8.14
N ASN A 34 -11.07 2.79 9.10
CA ASN A 34 -10.58 3.31 10.37
C ASN A 34 -10.01 2.17 11.25
N THR A 35 -10.70 1.03 11.29
CA THR A 35 -10.35 -0.15 12.11
C THR A 35 -9.77 -1.33 11.33
N ASP A 36 -10.41 -1.77 10.25
CA ASP A 36 -10.00 -2.95 9.48
C ASP A 36 -8.92 -2.65 8.42
N ARG A 37 -7.74 -2.24 8.91
CA ARG A 37 -6.62 -1.77 8.07
C ARG A 37 -5.88 -2.87 7.33
N ASP A 38 -5.99 -4.13 7.77
CA ASP A 38 -5.35 -5.25 7.09
C ASP A 38 -6.17 -5.71 5.86
N GLN A 39 -7.49 -5.53 5.92
CA GLN A 39 -8.40 -5.95 4.85
C GLN A 39 -8.68 -4.84 3.85
N TYR A 40 -8.59 -3.56 4.21
CA TYR A 40 -8.94 -2.44 3.33
C TYR A 40 -7.77 -1.50 3.10
N PRO A 41 -7.67 -0.85 1.93
CA PRO A 41 -8.70 -0.80 0.88
C PRO A 41 -8.47 -1.77 -0.28
N PHE A 42 -7.40 -2.55 -0.31
CA PHE A 42 -7.00 -3.32 -1.47
C PHE A 42 -7.19 -4.83 -1.32
N ARG A 43 -7.31 -5.50 -2.47
CA ARG A 43 -7.21 -6.95 -2.60
C ARG A 43 -6.25 -7.30 -3.72
N ILE A 44 -5.27 -8.14 -3.42
CA ILE A 44 -4.46 -8.82 -4.42
C ILE A 44 -5.00 -10.24 -4.59
N ALA A 45 -5.22 -10.66 -5.84
CA ALA A 45 -5.75 -11.98 -6.20
C ALA A 45 -4.93 -12.64 -7.32
N GLY A 46 -5.02 -13.97 -7.47
CA GLY A 46 -4.31 -14.77 -8.47
C GLY A 46 -2.84 -15.08 -8.15
N GLY A 47 -2.53 -15.53 -6.93
CA GLY A 47 -1.20 -15.91 -6.45
C GLY A 47 -1.25 -16.77 -5.17
N TRP A 48 -0.10 -17.27 -4.71
CA TRP A 48 -0.04 -18.08 -3.47
C TRP A 48 -0.01 -17.21 -2.20
N GLU A 49 0.55 -16.00 -2.30
CA GLU A 49 0.74 -15.06 -1.19
C GLU A 49 -0.28 -13.90 -1.20
N GLU A 50 -1.45 -14.13 -1.81
CA GLU A 50 -2.50 -13.09 -1.99
C GLU A 50 -2.86 -12.35 -0.70
N LYS A 51 -3.03 -13.11 0.38
CA LYS A 51 -3.43 -12.57 1.68
C LYS A 51 -2.34 -11.67 2.25
N ASP A 52 -1.12 -12.16 2.32
CA ASP A 52 -0.01 -11.44 2.94
C ASP A 52 0.38 -10.21 2.13
N ASN A 53 0.35 -10.31 0.79
CA ASN A 53 0.58 -9.17 -0.10
C ASN A 53 -0.53 -8.11 0.02
N SER A 54 -1.79 -8.53 0.19
CA SER A 54 -2.90 -7.59 0.43
C SER A 54 -2.70 -6.85 1.76
N VAL A 55 -2.34 -7.57 2.82
CA VAL A 55 -2.08 -7.01 4.15
C VAL A 55 -0.90 -6.03 4.10
N LEU A 56 0.18 -6.39 3.42
CA LEU A 56 1.34 -5.50 3.24
C LEU A 56 0.93 -4.20 2.53
N LEU A 57 0.25 -4.29 1.38
CA LEU A 57 -0.15 -3.10 0.63
C LEU A 57 -1.12 -2.21 1.42
N ASN A 58 -2.07 -2.83 2.14
CA ASN A 58 -3.01 -2.11 2.97
C ASN A 58 -2.32 -1.43 4.15
N ASN A 59 -1.33 -2.07 4.78
CA ASN A 59 -0.57 -1.43 5.84
C ASN A 59 0.26 -0.25 5.32
N LEU A 60 0.89 -0.37 4.14
CA LEU A 60 1.62 0.73 3.50
C LEU A 60 0.72 1.94 3.22
N ILE A 61 -0.46 1.75 2.63
CA ILE A 61 -1.36 2.87 2.31
C ILE A 61 -1.94 3.55 3.54
N ASN A 62 -2.06 2.83 4.65
CA ASN A 62 -2.51 3.39 5.92
C ASN A 62 -1.44 4.26 6.61
N LEU A 63 -0.20 4.25 6.12
CA LEU A 63 0.88 5.11 6.63
C LEU A 63 0.98 6.45 5.89
N LEU A 64 0.21 6.71 4.82
CA LEU A 64 0.37 7.91 3.98
C LEU A 64 0.38 9.23 4.76
N GLU A 65 -0.44 9.35 5.80
CA GLU A 65 -0.54 10.56 6.64
C GLU A 65 0.41 10.53 7.85
N GLU A 66 1.19 9.45 8.02
CA GLU A 66 2.11 9.28 9.14
C GLU A 66 3.50 9.85 8.82
N ASP A 67 4.23 10.20 9.88
CA ASP A 67 5.57 10.78 9.78
C ASP A 67 6.63 9.77 9.32
N ASP A 68 7.80 10.29 8.95
CA ASP A 68 8.92 9.47 8.48
C ASP A 68 9.36 8.41 9.50
N THR A 69 9.24 8.71 10.80
CA THR A 69 9.62 7.77 11.88
C THR A 69 8.73 6.54 11.85
N ARG A 70 7.40 6.73 11.75
CA ARG A 70 6.44 5.62 11.62
C ARG A 70 6.67 4.79 10.38
N TRP A 71 6.98 5.42 9.25
CA TRP A 71 7.34 4.71 8.03
C TRP A 71 8.60 3.86 8.20
N LEU A 72 9.67 4.43 8.75
CA LEU A 72 10.94 3.73 8.95
C LEU A 72 10.81 2.57 9.95
N GLU A 73 10.05 2.77 11.04
CA GLU A 73 9.69 1.70 11.99
C GLU A 73 8.95 0.55 11.28
N HIS A 74 7.98 0.88 10.43
CA HIS A 74 7.23 -0.12 9.69
C HIS A 74 8.10 -0.90 8.71
N LEU A 75 8.92 -0.21 7.91
CA LEU A 75 9.86 -0.86 6.98
C LEU A 75 10.88 -1.74 7.71
N GLY A 76 11.34 -1.31 8.89
CA GLY A 76 12.23 -2.10 9.74
C GLY A 76 11.57 -3.40 10.23
N ARG A 77 10.35 -3.31 10.76
CA ARG A 77 9.60 -4.50 11.17
C ARG A 77 9.28 -5.42 10.00
N ALA A 78 8.92 -4.86 8.84
CA ALA A 78 8.64 -5.63 7.64
C ALA A 78 9.89 -6.39 7.16
N LEU A 79 11.06 -5.77 7.24
CA LEU A 79 12.34 -6.42 6.98
C LEU A 79 12.61 -7.56 7.99
N ASP A 80 12.43 -7.31 9.29
CA ASP A 80 12.65 -8.32 10.35
C ASP A 80 11.76 -9.56 10.18
N HIS A 81 10.58 -9.40 9.57
CA HIS A 81 9.66 -10.47 9.23
C HIS A 81 9.88 -11.08 7.84
N SER A 82 10.80 -10.53 7.05
CA SER A 82 11.16 -11.05 5.74
C SER A 82 12.33 -12.03 5.83
N ILE A 83 12.56 -12.81 4.76
CA ILE A 83 13.77 -13.63 4.62
C ILE A 83 15.00 -12.79 4.21
N LYS A 84 14.84 -11.48 4.00
CA LYS A 84 15.90 -10.60 3.50
C LYS A 84 16.71 -10.09 4.69
N GLU A 85 18.03 -10.15 4.58
CA GLU A 85 18.95 -9.65 5.61
C GLU A 85 19.48 -8.25 5.28
N ASP A 86 19.34 -7.81 4.03
CA ASP A 86 19.86 -6.54 3.54
C ASP A 86 18.74 -5.52 3.30
N ARG A 87 18.87 -4.34 3.94
CA ARG A 87 17.90 -3.24 3.86
C ARG A 87 17.73 -2.72 2.44
N LYS A 88 18.83 -2.64 1.67
CA LYS A 88 18.81 -2.13 0.30
C LYS A 88 18.07 -3.10 -0.62
N VAL A 89 18.37 -4.40 -0.52
CA VAL A 89 17.66 -5.44 -1.27
C VAL A 89 16.17 -5.41 -0.96
N PHE A 90 15.80 -5.33 0.32
CA PHE A 90 14.40 -5.28 0.72
C PHE A 90 13.65 -4.07 0.14
N VAL A 91 14.22 -2.86 0.26
CA VAL A 91 13.53 -1.65 -0.24
C VAL A 91 13.50 -1.59 -1.76
N ASP A 92 14.54 -2.08 -2.45
CA ASP A 92 14.57 -2.14 -3.91
C ASP A 92 13.57 -3.19 -4.44
N ASP A 93 13.45 -4.34 -3.76
CA ASP A 93 12.42 -5.36 -4.03
C ASP A 93 11.01 -4.80 -3.80
N LEU A 94 10.79 -4.04 -2.72
CA LEU A 94 9.51 -3.40 -2.42
C LEU A 94 9.12 -2.38 -3.50
N GLN A 95 10.04 -1.53 -3.95
CA GLN A 95 9.77 -0.58 -5.04
C GLN A 95 9.48 -1.28 -6.38
N SER A 96 10.17 -2.39 -6.64
CA SER A 96 9.95 -3.23 -7.82
C SER A 96 8.57 -3.87 -7.78
N TRP A 97 8.19 -4.43 -6.63
CA TRP A 97 6.86 -5.02 -6.40
C TRP A 97 5.73 -4.00 -6.56
N LEU A 98 5.88 -2.79 -6.01
CA LEU A 98 4.90 -1.70 -6.22
C LEU A 98 4.76 -1.34 -7.71
N SER A 99 5.87 -1.37 -8.47
CA SER A 99 5.86 -1.11 -9.92
C SER A 99 5.21 -2.24 -10.71
N GLU A 100 5.40 -3.49 -10.30
CA GLU A 100 4.74 -4.66 -10.89
C GLU A 100 3.22 -4.60 -10.65
N LEU A 101 2.79 -4.25 -9.43
CA LEU A 101 1.37 -4.12 -9.10
C LEU A 101 0.63 -3.11 -9.99
N GLN A 102 1.29 -2.02 -10.41
CA GLN A 102 0.71 -1.03 -11.32
C GLN A 102 0.30 -1.64 -12.67
N GLN A 103 1.00 -2.70 -13.13
CA GLN A 103 0.68 -3.38 -14.39
C GLN A 103 -0.51 -4.35 -14.26
N HIS A 104 -0.96 -4.60 -13.03
CA HIS A 104 -1.95 -5.61 -12.69
C HIS A 104 -3.20 -5.03 -12.03
N VAL A 105 -3.41 -3.72 -12.12
CA VAL A 105 -4.64 -3.06 -11.65
C VAL A 105 -5.87 -3.54 -12.45
N LYS A 106 -6.98 -3.76 -11.75
CA LYS A 106 -8.26 -4.18 -12.31
C LYS A 106 -9.40 -3.37 -11.70
N GLY A 107 -10.35 -2.98 -12.54
CA GLY A 107 -11.52 -2.19 -12.19
C GLY A 107 -12.03 -1.40 -13.38
N ASP A 108 -13.03 -0.56 -13.15
CA ASP A 108 -13.44 0.48 -14.11
C ASP A 108 -12.33 1.52 -14.28
N THR A 109 -12.38 2.33 -15.35
CA THR A 109 -11.33 3.31 -15.68
C THR A 109 -10.94 4.18 -14.49
N TRP A 110 -11.92 4.77 -13.81
CA TRP A 110 -11.69 5.62 -12.64
C TRP A 110 -11.13 4.85 -11.42
N GLU A 111 -11.48 3.57 -11.24
CA GLU A 111 -10.91 2.73 -10.17
C GLU A 111 -9.43 2.43 -10.47
N THR A 112 -9.11 2.11 -11.73
CA THR A 112 -7.73 1.87 -12.14
C THR A 112 -6.86 3.12 -12.04
N GLU A 113 -7.42 4.30 -12.28
CA GLU A 113 -6.75 5.59 -12.07
C GLU A 113 -6.40 5.80 -10.59
N ILE A 114 -7.38 5.63 -9.68
CA ILE A 114 -7.16 5.74 -8.22
C ILE A 114 -6.11 4.73 -7.75
N LEU A 115 -6.20 3.47 -8.19
CA LEU A 115 -5.23 2.42 -7.84
C LEU A 115 -3.82 2.79 -8.30
N THR A 116 -3.68 3.29 -9.53
CA THR A 116 -2.39 3.67 -10.11
C THR A 116 -1.79 4.87 -9.39
N GLU A 117 -2.61 5.87 -9.06
CA GLU A 117 -2.21 7.04 -8.29
C GLU A 117 -1.76 6.64 -6.88
N ALA A 118 -2.53 5.80 -6.18
CA ALA A 118 -2.16 5.30 -4.85
C ALA A 118 -0.82 4.56 -4.86
N LEU A 119 -0.59 3.67 -5.83
CA LEU A 119 0.69 2.97 -5.96
C LEU A 119 1.85 3.92 -6.30
N SER A 120 1.59 4.98 -7.08
CA SER A 120 2.60 5.98 -7.42
C SER A 120 3.04 6.76 -6.20
N VAL A 121 2.09 7.23 -5.38
CA VAL A 121 2.36 7.94 -4.13
C VAL A 121 3.13 7.04 -3.16
N LEU A 122 2.74 5.78 -3.01
CA LEU A 122 3.47 4.82 -2.18
C LEU A 122 4.91 4.63 -2.64
N LYS A 123 5.12 4.49 -3.95
CA LYS A 123 6.45 4.31 -4.53
C LYS A 123 7.33 5.54 -4.33
N GLU A 124 6.77 6.73 -4.53
CA GLU A 124 7.45 8.00 -4.26
C GLU A 124 7.84 8.11 -2.78
N ARG A 125 6.89 7.85 -1.88
CA ARG A 125 7.12 7.91 -0.43
C ARG A 125 8.20 6.94 0.04
N VAL A 126 8.18 5.69 -0.44
CA VAL A 126 9.24 4.70 -0.17
C VAL A 126 10.58 5.16 -0.77
N GLY A 127 10.56 5.79 -1.95
CA GLY A 127 11.75 6.34 -2.60
C GLY A 127 12.41 7.47 -1.84
N GLU A 128 11.62 8.39 -1.28
CA GLU A 128 12.11 9.49 -0.42
C GLU A 128 12.81 8.97 0.84
N LEU A 129 12.26 7.91 1.43
CA LEU A 129 12.77 7.33 2.68
C LEU A 129 13.89 6.31 2.47
N ARG A 130 14.16 5.92 1.22
CA ARG A 130 15.09 4.85 0.86
C ARG A 130 16.46 4.99 1.50
N GLU A 131 17.12 6.12 1.32
CA GLU A 131 18.49 6.31 1.83
C GLU A 131 18.55 6.31 3.35
N ARG A 132 17.55 6.89 4.01
CA ARG A 132 17.43 6.90 5.47
C ARG A 132 17.21 5.51 6.02
N PHE A 133 16.31 4.76 5.37
CA PHE A 133 16.06 3.36 5.72
C PHE A 133 17.33 2.53 5.60
N ILE A 134 18.06 2.62 4.48
CA ILE A 134 19.33 1.90 4.25
C ILE A 134 20.38 2.28 5.30
N ALA A 135 20.46 3.56 5.68
CA ALA A 135 21.41 4.05 6.68
C ALA A 135 21.13 3.56 8.12
N GLY A 136 19.95 2.98 8.39
CA GLY A 136 19.59 2.56 9.75
C GLY A 136 19.13 3.69 10.66
N ALA A 137 18.78 4.84 10.09
CA ALA A 137 18.39 6.06 10.81
C ALA A 137 16.89 6.14 11.10
#